data_AF-A0A3A9ETG2-F1
#
_entry.id   AF-A0A3A9ETG2-F1
#
_cell.length_a   1.000
_cell.length_b   1.000
_cell.length_c   1.000
_cell.angle_alpha   90.00
_cell.angle_beta   90.00
_cell.angle_gamma   90.00
#
_symmetry.space_group_name_H-M   'P 1'
#
loop_
_entity.id
_entity.type
_entity.pdbx_description
1 polymer ?
#
loop_
_entity_poly.entity_id
_entity_poly.type
_entity_poly.pdbx_seq_one_letter_code
_entity_poly.pdbx_strand_id
1 'polypeptide(L)'
;MNLENLNLKKNNQLALYLNHKSEIGQISTALDSLYTTFQNIVLTLDGCSVSLNQSSVKMTESSEILLECMHEQAAATTQFASHTEEITYAVQHVDEEMENITEVVSKVESKIHQGTKKSDNLLEKVSDLQSEAKESIENVSLQIEENQRAINKALGSLQSLMNIDEMAEQILEITRQTNLLALNASIEAARAGESGRGFAVVADEIGSLAGSSSKTAVEIQAICNETKLNISKVEKCFDDIIAFLQEDVATQFASFSNATKDNYQSIMEIQSIIGDIDTSSNIFSKVILDIKNRIDEVQSVPEDGTVDSGEMLKRVEQTKKTSKELDEIVGQNKENALAIQKIVERFTGYREGELTFHNQKV
;
A
#
# COMPACT_ATOMS: atom_id res chain seq x y z
N MET A 1 -103.27 9.53 22.51
CA MET A 1 -102.40 9.11 23.62
C MET A 1 -100.97 9.19 23.14
N ASN A 2 -100.30 10.32 23.37
CA ASN A 2 -98.84 10.36 23.26
C ASN A 2 -98.30 9.56 24.44
N LEU A 3 -97.74 8.38 24.18
CA LEU A 3 -97.02 7.57 25.16
C LEU A 3 -95.63 8.19 25.42
N GLU A 4 -95.61 9.47 25.81
CA GLU A 4 -94.37 10.24 26.00
C GLU A 4 -93.58 9.80 27.24
N ASN A 5 -94.23 9.16 28.22
CA ASN A 5 -93.60 8.62 29.42
C ASN A 5 -94.11 7.21 29.71
N LEU A 6 -93.30 6.20 29.42
CA LEU A 6 -93.58 4.78 29.63
C LEU A 6 -92.96 4.31 30.94
N ASN A 7 -93.39 4.87 32.07
CA ASN A 7 -92.80 4.54 33.36
C ASN A 7 -93.06 3.07 33.73
N LEU A 8 -91.99 2.27 33.77
CA LEU A 8 -92.03 0.83 34.13
C LEU A 8 -92.15 0.57 35.64
N LYS A 9 -92.66 1.52 36.43
CA LYS A 9 -92.91 1.32 37.88
C LYS A 9 -94.04 0.31 38.09
N LYS A 10 -93.75 -0.76 38.85
CA LYS A 10 -94.74 -1.77 39.23
C LYS A 10 -95.94 -1.11 39.92
N ASN A 11 -97.16 -1.43 39.49
CA ASN A 11 -98.37 -0.92 40.12
C ASN A 11 -98.71 -1.76 41.36
N ASN A 12 -98.71 -1.12 42.54
CA ASN A 12 -98.96 -1.77 43.83
C ASN A 12 -100.35 -2.44 43.93
N GLN A 13 -101.32 -2.06 43.09
CA GLN A 13 -102.64 -2.69 43.05
C GLN A 13 -102.63 -4.05 42.32
N LEU A 14 -101.72 -4.26 41.37
CA LEU A 14 -101.54 -5.55 40.68
C LEU A 14 -100.93 -6.60 41.61
N ALA A 15 -100.09 -6.17 42.56
CA ALA A 15 -99.43 -7.03 43.54
C ALA A 15 -100.42 -7.83 44.40
N LEU A 16 -101.63 -7.30 44.64
CA LEU A 16 -102.68 -7.93 45.44
C LEU A 16 -103.31 -9.17 44.77
N TYR A 17 -103.11 -9.35 43.47
CA TYR A 17 -103.72 -10.42 42.68
C TYR A 17 -102.70 -11.38 42.06
N LEU A 18 -101.40 -11.23 42.38
CA LEU A 18 -100.34 -12.09 41.87
C LEU A 18 -100.56 -13.55 42.32
N ASN A 19 -100.28 -14.50 41.43
CA ASN A 19 -100.38 -15.95 41.69
C ASN A 19 -101.79 -16.46 42.07
N HIS A 20 -102.85 -15.68 41.85
CA HIS A 20 -104.22 -16.15 41.98
C HIS A 20 -104.64 -17.02 40.78
N LYS A 21 -105.44 -18.06 41.03
CA LYS A 21 -105.94 -18.97 39.98
C LYS A 21 -107.05 -18.36 39.10
N SER A 22 -107.60 -17.20 39.47
CA SER A 22 -108.62 -16.50 38.67
C SER A 22 -108.02 -15.90 37.40
N GLU A 23 -108.87 -15.58 36.42
CA GLU A 23 -108.49 -14.93 35.16
C GLU A 23 -107.75 -13.60 35.42
N ILE A 24 -108.21 -12.83 36.42
CA ILE A 24 -107.55 -11.59 36.88
C ILE A 24 -106.16 -11.88 37.47
N GLY A 25 -106.00 -12.99 38.19
CA GLY A 25 -104.71 -13.38 38.77
C GLY A 25 -103.69 -13.85 37.74
N GLN A 26 -104.14 -14.59 36.73
CA GLN A 26 -103.31 -14.99 35.60
C GLN A 26 -102.87 -13.78 34.76
N ILE A 27 -103.77 -12.83 34.50
CA ILE A 27 -103.45 -11.57 33.81
C ILE A 27 -102.45 -10.74 34.63
N SER A 28 -102.66 -10.61 35.94
CA SER A 28 -101.75 -9.86 36.83
C SER A 28 -100.34 -10.47 36.84
N THR A 29 -100.26 -11.81 36.90
CA THR A 29 -98.97 -12.54 36.88
C THR A 29 -98.26 -12.41 35.52
N ALA A 30 -98.99 -12.53 34.41
CA ALA A 30 -98.44 -12.35 33.07
C ALA A 30 -97.96 -10.90 32.84
N LEU A 31 -98.69 -9.91 33.34
CA LEU A 31 -98.35 -8.50 33.25
C LEU A 31 -97.11 -8.16 34.10
N ASP A 32 -96.97 -8.72 35.30
CA ASP A 32 -95.74 -8.55 36.13
C ASP A 32 -94.50 -9.19 35.48
N SER A 33 -94.66 -10.37 34.86
CA SER A 33 -93.60 -11.00 34.07
C SER A 33 -93.19 -10.14 32.87
N LEU A 34 -94.16 -9.54 32.17
CA LEU A 34 -93.92 -8.61 31.08
C LEU A 34 -93.18 -7.34 31.56
N TYR A 35 -93.59 -6.76 32.69
CA TYR A 35 -92.88 -5.63 33.32
C TYR A 35 -91.43 -5.98 33.65
N THR A 36 -91.20 -7.12 34.29
CA THR A 36 -89.87 -7.58 34.68
C THR A 36 -89.00 -7.83 33.44
N THR A 37 -89.57 -8.40 32.38
CA THR A 37 -88.87 -8.64 31.11
C THR A 37 -88.52 -7.32 30.42
N PHE A 38 -89.43 -6.34 30.35
CA PHE A 38 -89.13 -5.02 29.79
C PHE A 38 -88.10 -4.24 30.60
N GLN A 39 -88.14 -4.32 31.93
CA GLN A 39 -87.10 -3.73 32.78
C GLN A 39 -85.72 -4.32 32.47
N ASN A 40 -85.61 -5.64 32.31
CA ASN A 40 -84.36 -6.29 31.94
C ASN A 40 -83.89 -5.89 30.53
N ILE A 41 -84.80 -5.73 29.56
CA ILE A 41 -84.46 -5.24 28.21
C ILE A 41 -83.93 -3.80 28.29
N VAL A 42 -84.58 -2.91 29.03
CA VAL A 42 -84.15 -1.51 29.19
C VAL A 42 -82.79 -1.42 29.88
N LEU A 43 -82.55 -2.21 30.93
CA LEU A 43 -81.24 -2.30 31.58
C LEU A 43 -80.16 -2.83 30.63
N THR A 44 -80.49 -3.81 29.80
CA THR A 44 -79.56 -4.35 28.79
C THR A 44 -79.25 -3.30 27.72
N LEU A 45 -80.27 -2.57 27.24
CA LEU A 45 -80.11 -1.49 26.27
C LEU A 45 -79.26 -0.34 26.82
N ASP A 46 -79.46 0.04 28.09
CA ASP A 46 -78.64 1.04 28.78
C ASP A 46 -77.17 0.59 28.84
N GLY A 47 -76.92 -0.64 29.29
CA GLY A 47 -75.57 -1.23 29.30
C GLY A 47 -74.94 -1.30 27.90
N CYS A 48 -75.72 -1.65 26.87
CA CYS A 48 -75.28 -1.65 25.48
C CYS A 48 -74.92 -0.24 24.99
N SER A 49 -75.71 0.79 25.33
CA SER A 49 -75.44 2.18 24.96
C SER A 49 -74.14 2.69 25.60
N VAL A 50 -73.97 2.47 26.91
CA VAL A 50 -72.76 2.86 27.63
C VAL A 50 -71.53 2.17 27.05
N SER A 51 -71.61 0.85 26.82
CA SER A 51 -70.52 0.06 26.23
C SER A 51 -70.18 0.51 24.81
N LEU A 52 -71.19 0.82 23.98
CA LEU A 52 -71.01 1.30 22.61
C LEU A 52 -70.35 2.68 22.57
N ASN A 53 -70.76 3.59 23.46
CA ASN A 53 -70.15 4.91 23.58
C ASN A 53 -68.69 4.83 24.06
N GLN A 54 -68.42 4.03 25.09
CA GLN A 54 -67.05 3.79 25.58
C GLN A 54 -66.14 3.19 24.50
N SER A 55 -66.65 2.22 23.74
CA SER A 55 -65.92 1.60 22.62
C SER A 55 -65.64 2.62 21.51
N SER A 56 -66.61 3.51 21.22
CA SER A 56 -66.44 4.57 20.23
C SER A 56 -65.36 5.58 20.63
N VAL A 57 -65.28 5.95 21.91
CA VAL A 57 -64.21 6.83 22.43
C VAL A 57 -62.84 6.18 22.27
N LYS A 58 -62.68 4.91 22.70
CA LYS A 58 -61.42 4.16 22.54
C LYS A 58 -61.01 4.00 21.07
N MET A 59 -62.00 3.84 20.18
CA MET A 59 -61.77 3.71 18.74
C MET A 59 -61.34 5.04 18.10
N THR A 60 -61.86 6.18 18.59
CA THR A 60 -61.36 7.51 18.19
C THR A 60 -59.89 7.68 18.58
N GLU A 61 -59.55 7.41 19.84
CA GLU A 61 -58.18 7.50 20.36
C GLU A 61 -57.21 6.59 19.57
N SER A 62 -57.63 5.36 19.27
CA SER A 62 -56.83 4.42 18.47
C SER A 62 -56.64 4.88 17.02
N SER A 63 -57.65 5.52 16.43
CA SER A 63 -57.59 6.09 15.07
C SER A 63 -56.61 7.27 15.01
N GLU A 64 -56.64 8.15 16.01
CA GLU A 64 -55.72 9.28 16.13
C GLU A 64 -54.26 8.82 16.21
N ILE A 65 -53.96 7.85 17.10
CA ILE A 65 -52.62 7.25 17.22
C ILE A 65 -52.19 6.59 15.90
N LEU A 66 -53.11 5.88 15.24
CA LEU A 66 -52.81 5.23 13.95
C LEU A 66 -52.43 6.25 12.88
N LEU A 67 -53.11 7.39 12.79
CA LEU A 67 -52.79 8.45 11.84
C LEU A 67 -51.42 9.09 12.12
N GLU A 68 -51.08 9.30 13.39
CA GLU A 68 -49.77 9.78 13.80
C GLU A 68 -48.67 8.80 13.38
N CYS A 69 -48.81 7.51 13.70
CA CYS A 69 -47.89 6.46 13.27
C CYS A 69 -47.74 6.39 11.74
N MET A 70 -48.83 6.58 10.98
CA MET A 70 -48.79 6.61 9.52
C MET A 70 -48.03 7.83 8.97
N HIS A 71 -48.11 8.98 9.64
CA HIS A 71 -47.34 10.16 9.26
C HIS A 71 -45.84 9.94 9.49
N GLU A 72 -45.47 9.41 10.65
CA GLU A 72 -44.08 9.05 10.97
C GLU A 72 -43.54 7.99 9.99
N GLN A 73 -44.34 6.98 9.68
CA GLN A 73 -43.96 5.94 8.73
C GLN A 73 -43.73 6.50 7.33
N ALA A 74 -44.60 7.38 6.81
CA ALA A 74 -44.37 8.03 5.52
C ALA A 74 -43.06 8.84 5.48
N ALA A 75 -42.77 9.58 6.54
CA ALA A 75 -41.53 10.35 6.64
C ALA A 75 -40.29 9.44 6.63
N ALA A 76 -40.32 8.36 7.43
CA ALA A 76 -39.26 7.37 7.47
C ALA A 76 -39.05 6.67 6.12
N THR A 77 -40.13 6.28 5.42
CA THR A 77 -40.05 5.67 4.09
C THR A 77 -39.44 6.61 3.05
N THR A 78 -39.82 7.89 3.07
CA THR A 78 -39.27 8.90 2.14
C THR A 78 -37.77 9.10 2.36
N GLN A 79 -37.35 9.17 3.62
CA GLN A 79 -35.94 9.26 3.96
C GLN A 79 -35.17 8.00 3.55
N PHE A 80 -35.75 6.82 3.75
CA PHE A 80 -35.16 5.54 3.35
C PHE A 80 -34.95 5.46 1.82
N ALA A 81 -35.91 5.92 1.03
CA ALA A 81 -35.77 6.00 -0.44
C ALA A 81 -34.59 6.90 -0.85
N SER A 82 -34.46 8.09 -0.24
CA SER A 82 -33.35 9.00 -0.51
C SER A 82 -31.98 8.39 -0.17
N HIS A 83 -31.86 7.71 0.99
CA HIS A 83 -30.62 7.03 1.37
C HIS A 83 -30.31 5.86 0.43
N THR A 84 -31.33 5.17 -0.09
CA THR A 84 -31.15 4.10 -1.07
C THR A 84 -30.55 4.66 -2.37
N GLU A 85 -31.05 5.79 -2.89
CA GLU A 85 -30.48 6.44 -4.07
C GLU A 85 -29.02 6.88 -3.84
N GLU A 86 -28.71 7.45 -2.68
CA GLU A 86 -27.33 7.82 -2.31
C GLU A 86 -26.40 6.60 -2.25
N ILE A 87 -26.87 5.47 -1.70
CA ILE A 87 -26.12 4.22 -1.68
C ILE A 87 -25.87 3.71 -3.09
N THR A 88 -26.87 3.70 -3.98
CA THR A 88 -26.71 3.28 -5.37
C THR A 88 -25.65 4.12 -6.09
N TYR A 89 -25.67 5.44 -5.91
CA TYR A 89 -24.66 6.33 -6.49
C TYR A 89 -23.26 6.04 -5.93
N ALA A 90 -23.14 5.88 -4.61
CA ALA A 90 -21.87 5.57 -3.98
C ALA A 90 -21.30 4.22 -4.46
N VAL A 91 -22.15 3.21 -4.60
CA VAL A 91 -21.76 1.88 -5.08
C VAL A 91 -21.27 1.94 -6.53
N GLN A 92 -21.94 2.68 -7.41
CA GLN A 92 -21.48 2.89 -8.79
C GLN A 92 -20.12 3.59 -8.81
N HIS A 93 -19.92 4.63 -8.00
CA HIS A 93 -18.64 5.33 -7.93
C HIS A 93 -17.52 4.41 -7.40
N VAL A 94 -17.81 3.55 -6.43
CA VAL A 94 -16.81 2.58 -5.96
C VAL A 94 -16.47 1.59 -7.09
N ASP A 95 -17.43 1.10 -7.86
CA ASP A 95 -17.18 0.20 -9.00
C ASP A 95 -16.25 0.82 -10.06
N GLU A 96 -16.48 2.09 -10.42
CA GLU A 96 -15.59 2.85 -11.32
C GLU A 96 -14.16 2.96 -10.76
N GLU A 97 -14.02 3.24 -9.46
CA GLU A 97 -12.72 3.29 -8.80
C GLU A 97 -12.04 1.90 -8.74
N MET A 98 -12.81 0.82 -8.66
CA MET A 98 -12.27 -0.53 -8.70
C MET A 98 -11.67 -0.90 -10.06
N GLU A 99 -12.24 -0.39 -11.16
CA GLU A 99 -11.64 -0.52 -12.49
C GLU A 99 -10.30 0.22 -12.57
N ASN A 100 -10.25 1.46 -12.06
CA ASN A 100 -9.02 2.25 -12.00
C ASN A 100 -7.93 1.54 -11.18
N ILE A 101 -8.28 1.00 -10.01
CA ILE A 101 -7.35 0.26 -9.16
C ILE A 101 -6.84 -1.00 -9.88
N THR A 102 -7.72 -1.73 -10.58
CA THR A 102 -7.32 -2.92 -11.36
C THR A 102 -6.28 -2.57 -12.43
N GLU A 103 -6.43 -1.43 -13.11
CA GLU A 103 -5.44 -0.95 -14.08
C GLU A 103 -4.09 -0.62 -13.42
N VAL A 104 -4.11 0.03 -12.24
CA VAL A 104 -2.90 0.34 -11.46
C VAL A 104 -2.17 -0.93 -11.06
N VAL A 105 -2.88 -1.97 -10.60
CA VAL A 105 -2.28 -3.27 -10.25
C VAL A 105 -1.61 -3.91 -11.46
N SER A 106 -2.27 -3.91 -12.62
CA SER A 106 -1.66 -4.44 -13.85
C SER A 106 -0.38 -3.68 -14.24
N LYS A 107 -0.36 -2.35 -14.04
CA LYS A 107 0.86 -1.53 -14.24
C LYS A 107 1.97 -1.92 -13.24
N VAL A 108 1.63 -2.18 -11.99
CA VAL A 108 2.58 -2.65 -10.96
C VAL A 108 3.17 -4.00 -11.34
N GLU A 109 2.35 -4.98 -11.75
CA GLU A 109 2.81 -6.29 -12.24
C GLU A 109 3.80 -6.16 -13.42
N SER A 110 3.49 -5.29 -14.37
CA SER A 110 4.42 -5.00 -15.48
C SER A 110 5.76 -4.42 -14.99
N LYS A 111 5.74 -3.54 -13.98
CA LYS A 111 6.94 -2.94 -13.39
C LYS A 111 7.77 -3.94 -12.60
N ILE A 112 7.12 -4.86 -11.88
CA ILE A 112 7.77 -5.98 -11.21
C ILE A 112 8.53 -6.82 -12.24
N HIS A 113 7.86 -7.26 -13.32
CA HIS A 113 8.50 -8.06 -14.36
C HIS A 113 9.69 -7.35 -15.01
N GLN A 114 9.56 -6.05 -15.31
CA GLN A 114 10.66 -5.23 -15.82
C GLN A 114 11.81 -5.10 -14.80
N GLY A 115 11.49 -4.94 -13.51
CA GLY A 115 12.43 -4.86 -12.41
C GLY A 115 13.24 -6.14 -12.25
N THR A 116 12.58 -7.30 -12.25
CA THR A 116 13.23 -8.62 -12.19
C THR A 116 14.19 -8.79 -13.36
N LYS A 117 13.71 -8.59 -14.59
CA LYS A 117 14.55 -8.72 -15.79
C LYS A 117 15.76 -7.78 -15.77
N LYS A 118 15.60 -6.54 -15.31
CA LYS A 118 16.73 -5.60 -15.18
C LYS A 118 17.72 -6.05 -14.11
N SER A 119 17.23 -6.59 -13.00
CA SER A 119 18.08 -7.10 -11.91
C SER A 119 18.87 -8.32 -12.38
N ASP A 120 18.25 -9.24 -13.12
CA ASP A 120 18.94 -10.40 -13.71
C ASP A 120 20.06 -9.99 -14.66
N ASN A 121 19.78 -9.04 -15.57
CA ASN A 121 20.80 -8.50 -16.48
C ASN A 121 21.92 -7.77 -15.73
N LEU A 122 21.62 -7.13 -14.60
CA LEU A 122 22.64 -6.47 -13.77
C LEU A 122 23.51 -7.50 -13.05
N LEU A 123 22.95 -8.61 -12.56
CA LEU A 123 23.72 -9.70 -11.97
C LEU A 123 24.68 -10.33 -12.98
N GLU A 124 24.22 -10.56 -14.22
CA GLU A 124 25.07 -11.06 -15.31
C GLU A 124 26.24 -10.11 -15.57
N LYS A 125 25.97 -8.81 -15.76
CA LYS A 125 27.02 -7.81 -15.97
C LYS A 125 28.00 -7.68 -14.81
N VAL A 126 27.52 -7.77 -13.57
CA VAL A 126 28.36 -7.73 -12.37
C VAL A 126 29.25 -8.97 -12.31
N SER A 127 28.74 -10.14 -12.66
CA SER A 127 29.53 -11.37 -12.78
C SER A 127 30.62 -11.24 -13.86
N ASP A 128 30.28 -10.69 -15.03
CA ASP A 128 31.25 -10.46 -16.11
C ASP A 128 32.36 -9.50 -15.66
N LEU A 129 32.00 -8.39 -15.02
CA LEU A 129 32.96 -7.43 -14.47
C LEU A 129 33.90 -8.05 -13.43
N GLN A 130 33.40 -8.97 -12.59
CA GLN A 130 34.24 -9.70 -11.64
C GLN A 130 35.23 -10.63 -12.36
N SER A 131 34.79 -11.30 -13.42
CA SER A 131 35.66 -12.16 -14.24
C SER A 131 36.73 -11.34 -14.96
N GLU A 132 36.35 -10.25 -15.63
CA GLU A 132 37.27 -9.36 -16.35
C GLU A 132 38.30 -8.71 -15.41
N ALA A 133 37.87 -8.29 -14.21
CA ALA A 133 38.77 -7.75 -13.20
C ALA A 133 39.80 -8.78 -12.75
N LYS A 134 39.36 -10.03 -12.52
CA LYS A 134 40.26 -11.12 -12.12
C LYS A 134 41.28 -11.45 -13.21
N GLU A 135 40.82 -11.58 -14.46
CA GLU A 135 41.70 -11.83 -15.61
C GLU A 135 42.72 -10.69 -15.81
N SER A 136 42.28 -9.43 -15.63
CA SER A 136 43.15 -8.27 -15.73
C SER A 136 44.27 -8.29 -14.67
N ILE A 137 43.96 -8.67 -13.43
CA ILE A 137 44.97 -8.81 -12.36
C ILE A 137 45.98 -9.92 -12.68
N GLU A 138 45.50 -11.07 -13.16
CA GLU A 138 46.37 -12.19 -13.54
C GLU A 138 47.31 -11.79 -14.69
N ASN A 139 46.79 -11.10 -15.71
CA ASN A 139 47.58 -10.60 -16.83
C ASN A 139 48.62 -9.56 -16.40
N VAL A 140 48.25 -8.60 -15.54
CA VAL A 140 49.20 -7.62 -14.99
C VAL A 140 50.31 -8.31 -14.20
N SER A 141 49.97 -9.31 -13.39
CA SER A 141 50.94 -10.07 -12.60
C SER A 141 51.94 -10.81 -13.50
N LEU A 142 51.46 -11.46 -14.56
CA LEU A 142 52.33 -12.12 -15.55
C LEU A 142 53.26 -11.14 -16.27
N GLN A 143 52.75 -9.96 -16.66
CA GLN A 143 53.57 -8.93 -17.32
C GLN A 143 54.66 -8.37 -16.39
N ILE A 144 54.38 -8.23 -15.10
CA ILE A 144 55.39 -7.83 -14.11
C ILE A 144 56.52 -8.86 -14.05
N GLU A 145 56.19 -10.15 -13.96
CA GLU A 145 57.19 -11.23 -13.93
C GLU A 145 58.03 -11.31 -15.21
N GLU A 146 57.41 -11.10 -16.38
CA GLU A 146 58.12 -11.04 -17.65
C GLU A 146 59.05 -9.85 -17.74
N ASN A 147 58.58 -8.65 -17.37
CA ASN A 147 59.39 -7.43 -17.37
C ASN A 147 60.58 -7.57 -16.42
N GLN A 148 60.37 -8.10 -15.21
CA GLN A 148 61.45 -8.30 -14.26
C GLN A 148 62.51 -9.28 -14.78
N ARG A 149 62.10 -10.37 -15.45
CA ARG A 149 63.04 -11.29 -16.11
C ARG A 149 63.80 -10.61 -17.25
N ALA A 150 63.13 -9.81 -18.07
CA ALA A 150 63.76 -9.10 -19.18
C ALA A 150 64.83 -8.10 -18.69
N ILE A 151 64.53 -7.36 -17.62
CA ILE A 151 65.44 -6.38 -17.02
C ILE A 151 66.65 -7.09 -16.41
N ASN A 152 66.44 -8.14 -15.61
CA ASN A 152 67.53 -8.92 -15.01
C ASN A 152 68.47 -9.48 -16.10
N LYS A 153 67.92 -9.93 -17.23
CA LYS A 153 68.72 -10.40 -18.36
C LYS A 153 69.50 -9.25 -19.04
N ALA A 154 68.88 -8.09 -19.21
CA ALA A 154 69.55 -6.90 -19.74
C ALA A 154 70.70 -6.45 -18.83
N LEU A 155 70.49 -6.39 -17.52
CA LEU A 155 71.52 -6.09 -16.52
C LEU A 155 72.67 -7.09 -16.56
N GLY A 156 72.38 -8.40 -16.67
CA GLY A 156 73.42 -9.42 -16.83
C GLY A 156 74.24 -9.24 -18.11
N SER A 157 73.61 -8.84 -19.21
CA SER A 157 74.29 -8.57 -20.49
C SER A 157 75.26 -7.38 -20.41
N LEU A 158 74.97 -6.44 -19.50
CA LEU A 158 75.77 -5.23 -19.27
C LEU A 158 77.01 -5.49 -18.41
N GLN A 159 77.21 -6.70 -17.87
CA GLN A 159 78.52 -7.09 -17.30
C GLN A 159 79.66 -6.94 -18.31
N SER A 160 79.37 -7.03 -19.61
CA SER A 160 80.34 -6.77 -20.68
C SER A 160 80.95 -5.35 -20.63
N LEU A 161 80.26 -4.35 -20.08
CA LEU A 161 80.82 -3.01 -19.86
C LEU A 161 81.94 -2.99 -18.81
N MET A 162 81.92 -3.90 -17.82
CA MET A 162 83.02 -4.00 -16.86
C MET A 162 84.31 -4.44 -17.56
N ASN A 163 84.19 -5.31 -18.57
CA ASN A 163 85.34 -5.74 -19.36
C ASN A 163 85.89 -4.59 -20.21
N ILE A 164 85.04 -3.71 -20.76
CA ILE A 164 85.50 -2.54 -21.54
C ILE A 164 86.25 -1.55 -20.64
N ASP A 165 85.75 -1.34 -19.42
CA ASP A 165 86.37 -0.49 -18.41
C ASP A 165 87.77 -1.03 -18.01
N GLU A 166 87.87 -2.35 -17.80
CA GLU A 166 89.14 -3.04 -17.51
C GLU A 166 90.11 -2.98 -18.70
N MET A 167 89.62 -3.14 -19.93
CA MET A 167 90.45 -2.98 -21.14
C MET A 167 90.96 -1.54 -21.28
N ALA A 168 90.15 -0.54 -20.96
CA ALA A 168 90.55 0.86 -20.98
C ALA A 168 91.63 1.16 -19.93
N GLU A 169 91.51 0.58 -18.73
CA GLU A 169 92.54 0.63 -17.66
C GLU A 169 93.87 0.01 -18.15
N GLN A 170 93.81 -1.15 -18.81
CA GLN A 170 95.00 -1.81 -19.39
C GLN A 170 95.65 -0.96 -20.49
N ILE A 171 94.87 -0.32 -21.36
CA ILE A 171 95.39 0.60 -22.39
C ILE A 171 96.07 1.80 -21.72
N LEU A 172 95.49 2.35 -20.65
CA LEU A 172 96.09 3.42 -19.85
C LEU A 172 97.44 3.00 -19.26
N GLU A 173 97.54 1.77 -18.74
CA GLU A 173 98.80 1.25 -18.21
C GLU A 173 99.86 1.06 -19.31
N ILE A 174 99.48 0.47 -20.45
CA ILE A 174 100.35 0.28 -21.61
C ILE A 174 100.84 1.63 -22.12
N THR A 175 99.95 2.59 -22.34
CA THR A 175 100.29 3.92 -22.85
C THR A 175 101.20 4.68 -21.88
N ARG A 176 101.02 4.53 -20.56
CA ARG A 176 101.95 5.06 -19.55
C ARG A 176 103.34 4.45 -19.67
N GLN A 177 103.43 3.13 -19.82
CA GLN A 177 104.71 2.43 -20.03
C GLN A 177 105.38 2.83 -21.36
N THR A 178 104.60 2.90 -22.45
CA THR A 178 105.08 3.31 -23.77
C THR A 178 105.57 4.75 -23.75
N ASN A 179 104.88 5.66 -23.06
CA ASN A 179 105.33 7.04 -22.91
C ASN A 179 106.62 7.14 -22.09
N LEU A 180 106.78 6.34 -21.03
CA LEU A 180 108.03 6.24 -20.28
C LEU A 180 109.19 5.69 -21.13
N LEU A 181 108.93 4.67 -21.95
CA LEU A 181 109.91 4.11 -22.89
C LEU A 181 110.29 5.13 -23.98
N ALA A 182 109.32 5.84 -24.54
CA ALA A 182 109.52 6.89 -25.52
C ALA A 182 110.34 8.05 -24.94
N LEU A 183 110.05 8.47 -23.70
CA LEU A 183 110.83 9.47 -23.00
C LEU A 183 112.28 9.03 -22.78
N ASN A 184 112.49 7.79 -22.31
CA ASN A 184 113.83 7.23 -22.14
C ASN A 184 114.59 7.14 -23.47
N ALA A 185 113.92 6.75 -24.55
CA ALA A 185 114.49 6.69 -25.89
C ALA A 185 114.83 8.08 -26.44
N SER A 186 113.97 9.09 -26.21
CA SER A 186 114.20 10.48 -26.61
C SER A 186 115.39 11.09 -25.84
N ILE A 187 115.52 10.79 -24.54
CA ILE A 187 116.68 11.16 -23.72
C ILE A 187 117.98 10.54 -24.28
N GLU A 188 117.99 9.24 -24.58
CA GLU A 188 119.20 8.56 -25.05
C GLU A 188 119.55 8.95 -26.50
N ALA A 189 118.55 9.24 -27.34
CA ALA A 189 118.74 9.79 -28.68
C ALA A 189 119.36 11.21 -28.64
N ALA A 190 118.93 12.07 -27.69
CA ALA A 190 119.56 13.36 -27.46
C ALA A 190 121.02 13.22 -26.98
N ARG A 191 121.31 12.16 -26.22
CA ARG A 191 122.65 11.84 -25.69
C ARG A 191 123.64 11.41 -26.78
N ALA A 192 123.16 10.76 -27.84
CA ALA A 192 123.95 10.38 -29.01
C ALA A 192 124.24 11.54 -29.99
N GLY A 193 123.74 12.75 -29.72
CA GLY A 193 124.00 13.96 -30.52
C GLY A 193 123.48 13.86 -31.96
N GLU A 194 124.27 14.30 -32.94
CA GLU A 194 123.88 14.31 -34.37
C GLU A 194 123.52 12.91 -34.91
N SER A 195 124.15 11.84 -34.41
CA SER A 195 123.87 10.46 -34.83
C SER A 195 122.52 9.90 -34.31
N GLY A 196 121.95 10.50 -33.26
CA GLY A 196 120.67 10.08 -32.66
C GLY A 196 119.45 10.84 -33.17
N ARG A 197 119.64 11.84 -34.03
CA ARG A 197 118.61 12.81 -34.42
C ARG A 197 117.37 12.17 -35.08
N GLY A 198 117.55 11.12 -35.87
CA GLY A 198 116.44 10.34 -36.45
C GLY A 198 115.68 9.50 -35.42
N PHE A 199 116.38 8.96 -34.42
CA PHE A 199 115.75 8.22 -33.31
C PHE A 199 114.96 9.13 -32.37
N ALA A 200 115.42 10.37 -32.15
CA ALA A 200 114.71 11.35 -31.34
C ALA A 200 113.33 11.69 -31.93
N VAL A 201 113.25 11.89 -33.25
CA VAL A 201 111.97 12.16 -33.94
C VAL A 201 111.00 10.98 -33.79
N VAL A 202 111.48 9.75 -33.94
CA VAL A 202 110.64 8.56 -33.76
C VAL A 202 110.19 8.41 -32.31
N ALA A 203 111.06 8.68 -31.34
CA ALA A 203 110.74 8.61 -29.92
C ALA A 203 109.67 9.65 -29.52
N ASP A 204 109.79 10.89 -30.00
CA ASP A 204 108.79 11.94 -29.77
C ASP A 204 107.44 11.59 -30.42
N GLU A 205 107.43 11.02 -31.62
CA GLU A 205 106.22 10.57 -32.29
C GLU A 205 105.54 9.42 -31.51
N ILE A 206 106.31 8.46 -31.00
CA ILE A 206 105.80 7.38 -30.12
C ILE A 206 105.24 7.94 -28.82
N GLY A 207 105.90 8.93 -28.21
CA GLY A 207 105.43 9.61 -26.99
C GLY A 207 104.11 10.35 -27.23
N SER A 208 104.01 11.07 -28.35
CA SER A 208 102.78 11.73 -28.79
C SER A 208 101.63 10.72 -29.02
N LEU A 209 101.92 9.61 -29.71
CA LEU A 209 100.95 8.55 -29.98
C LEU A 209 100.47 7.86 -28.68
N ALA A 210 101.38 7.63 -27.73
CA ALA A 210 101.05 7.12 -26.40
C ALA A 210 100.17 8.10 -25.62
N GLY A 211 100.48 9.40 -25.66
CA GLY A 211 99.66 10.44 -25.04
C GLY A 211 98.25 10.54 -25.63
N SER A 212 98.13 10.49 -26.96
CA SER A 212 96.84 10.46 -27.66
C SER A 212 96.03 9.22 -27.30
N SER A 213 96.68 8.05 -27.22
CA SER A 213 96.04 6.78 -26.86
C SER A 213 95.58 6.77 -25.39
N SER A 214 96.36 7.34 -24.48
CA SER A 214 95.98 7.53 -23.07
C SER A 214 94.73 8.41 -22.96
N LYS A 215 94.68 9.52 -23.71
CA LYS A 215 93.50 10.40 -23.74
C LYS A 215 92.25 9.67 -24.23
N THR A 216 92.34 8.89 -25.31
CA THR A 216 91.23 8.07 -25.80
C THR A 216 90.77 7.04 -24.77
N ALA A 217 91.69 6.39 -24.05
CA ALA A 217 91.34 5.45 -22.99
C ALA A 217 90.60 6.12 -21.82
N VAL A 218 90.99 7.34 -21.43
CA VAL A 218 90.27 8.13 -20.42
C VAL A 218 88.86 8.50 -20.91
N GLU A 219 88.71 8.87 -22.19
CA GLU A 219 87.39 9.14 -22.79
C GLU A 219 86.50 7.89 -22.79
N ILE A 220 87.07 6.70 -23.07
CA ILE A 220 86.35 5.41 -22.98
C ILE A 220 85.89 5.15 -21.54
N GLN A 221 86.74 5.35 -20.53
CA GLN A 221 86.36 5.22 -19.11
C GLN A 221 85.24 6.17 -18.73
N ALA A 222 85.28 7.43 -19.21
CA ALA A 222 84.23 8.40 -18.96
C ALA A 222 82.88 7.94 -19.52
N ILE A 223 82.86 7.45 -20.77
CA ILE A 223 81.66 6.89 -21.41
C ILE A 223 81.16 5.65 -20.66
N CYS A 224 82.05 4.76 -20.21
CA CYS A 224 81.68 3.58 -19.44
C CYS A 224 81.02 3.97 -18.11
N ASN A 225 81.57 4.96 -17.40
CA ASN A 225 80.99 5.46 -16.15
C ASN A 225 79.64 6.15 -16.34
N GLU A 226 79.49 6.97 -17.39
CA GLU A 226 78.20 7.56 -17.73
C GLU A 226 77.16 6.48 -18.07
N THR A 227 77.56 5.45 -18.81
CA THR A 227 76.70 4.32 -19.16
C THR A 227 76.26 3.55 -17.92
N LYS A 228 77.17 3.26 -16.97
CA LYS A 228 76.83 2.65 -15.67
C LYS A 228 75.80 3.49 -14.89
N LEU A 229 75.98 4.81 -14.86
CA LEU A 229 75.03 5.73 -14.22
C LEU A 229 73.65 5.69 -14.86
N ASN A 230 73.59 5.68 -16.20
CA ASN A 230 72.31 5.59 -16.92
C ASN A 230 71.62 4.23 -16.70
N ILE A 231 72.37 3.14 -16.62
CA ILE A 231 71.84 1.81 -16.30
C ILE A 231 71.21 1.82 -14.90
N SER A 232 71.89 2.36 -13.90
CA SER A 232 71.36 2.45 -12.53
C SER A 232 70.07 3.29 -12.46
N LYS A 233 69.96 4.36 -13.27
CA LYS A 233 68.71 5.12 -13.39
C LYS A 233 67.58 4.30 -14.01
N VAL A 234 67.88 3.49 -15.03
CA VAL A 234 66.91 2.60 -15.68
C VAL A 234 66.42 1.53 -14.70
N GLU A 235 67.33 0.91 -13.94
CA GLU A 235 67.00 -0.07 -12.90
C GLU A 235 66.04 0.53 -11.86
N LYS A 236 66.37 1.71 -11.34
CA LYS A 236 65.50 2.41 -10.39
C LYS A 236 64.12 2.75 -10.98
N CYS A 237 64.07 3.22 -12.22
CA CYS A 237 62.80 3.51 -12.90
C CYS A 237 61.92 2.27 -13.00
N PHE A 238 62.52 1.10 -13.26
CA PHE A 238 61.78 -0.15 -13.29
C PHE A 238 61.33 -0.63 -11.93
N ASP A 239 62.16 -0.48 -10.89
CA ASP A 239 61.74 -0.77 -9.51
C ASP A 239 60.52 0.09 -9.11
N ASP A 240 60.54 1.38 -9.46
CA ASP A 240 59.40 2.29 -9.23
C ASP A 240 58.15 1.84 -10.00
N ILE A 241 58.29 1.38 -11.25
CA ILE A 241 57.17 0.84 -12.05
C ILE A 241 56.60 -0.45 -11.43
N ILE A 242 57.48 -1.36 -10.98
CA ILE A 242 57.05 -2.62 -10.36
C ILE A 242 56.32 -2.34 -9.05
N ALA A 243 56.85 -1.43 -8.22
CA ALA A 243 56.18 -0.99 -7.00
C ALA A 243 54.80 -0.39 -7.28
N PHE A 244 54.69 0.52 -8.27
CA PHE A 244 53.40 1.09 -8.68
C PHE A 244 52.40 0.03 -9.14
N LEU A 245 52.83 -0.96 -9.93
CA LEU A 245 51.96 -2.02 -10.42
C LEU A 245 51.53 -2.99 -9.29
N GLN A 246 52.42 -3.29 -8.34
CA GLN A 246 52.14 -4.22 -7.25
C GLN A 246 51.37 -3.58 -6.08
N GLU A 247 51.66 -2.33 -5.74
CA GLU A 247 51.03 -1.66 -4.60
C GLU A 247 49.78 -0.90 -5.02
N ASP A 248 49.87 0.00 -6.00
CA ASP A 248 48.73 0.86 -6.36
C ASP A 248 47.72 0.12 -7.23
N VAL A 249 48.18 -0.45 -8.36
CA VAL A 249 47.26 -1.07 -9.34
C VAL A 249 46.57 -2.29 -8.74
N ALA A 250 47.30 -3.20 -8.08
CA ALA A 250 46.70 -4.38 -7.46
C ALA A 250 45.69 -4.00 -6.35
N THR A 251 46.01 -3.00 -5.52
CA THR A 251 45.09 -2.53 -4.46
C THR A 251 43.83 -1.88 -5.04
N GLN A 252 43.97 -1.12 -6.13
CA GLN A 252 42.83 -0.51 -6.81
C GLN A 252 41.90 -1.56 -7.41
N PHE A 253 42.45 -2.61 -8.02
CA PHE A 253 41.66 -3.73 -8.54
C PHE A 253 41.00 -4.55 -7.43
N ALA A 254 41.67 -4.76 -6.30
CA ALA A 254 41.08 -5.40 -5.13
C ALA A 254 39.89 -4.59 -4.58
N SER A 255 40.05 -3.26 -4.52
CA SER A 255 38.98 -2.34 -4.11
C SER A 255 37.80 -2.36 -5.10
N PHE A 256 38.08 -2.39 -6.40
CA PHE A 256 37.07 -2.55 -7.45
C PHE A 256 36.33 -3.88 -7.34
N SER A 257 37.03 -4.98 -7.07
CA SER A 257 36.43 -6.31 -6.86
C SER A 257 35.49 -6.32 -5.66
N ASN A 258 35.89 -5.70 -4.54
CA ASN A 258 35.04 -5.54 -3.37
C ASN A 258 33.79 -4.70 -3.68
N ALA A 259 33.94 -3.55 -4.34
CA ALA A 259 32.80 -2.73 -4.76
C ALA A 259 31.83 -3.50 -5.69
N THR A 260 32.36 -4.36 -6.56
CA THR A 260 31.54 -5.19 -7.44
C THR A 260 30.78 -6.27 -6.65
N LYS A 261 31.39 -6.83 -5.60
CA LYS A 261 30.73 -7.76 -4.67
C LYS A 261 29.60 -7.07 -3.88
N ASP A 262 29.82 -5.85 -3.41
CA ASP A 262 28.79 -5.07 -2.71
C ASP A 262 27.61 -4.73 -3.65
N ASN A 263 27.90 -4.41 -4.92
CA ASN A 263 26.87 -4.24 -5.95
C ASN A 263 26.08 -5.53 -6.19
N TYR A 264 26.75 -6.69 -6.26
CA TYR A 264 26.08 -7.99 -6.38
C TYR A 264 25.07 -8.21 -5.25
N GLN A 265 25.50 -7.98 -4.01
CA GLN A 265 24.63 -8.11 -2.84
C GLN A 265 23.46 -7.12 -2.88
N SER A 266 23.72 -5.87 -3.25
CA SER A 266 22.67 -4.84 -3.41
C SER A 266 21.62 -5.24 -4.45
N ILE A 267 22.04 -5.87 -5.56
CA ILE A 267 21.10 -6.34 -6.59
C ILE A 267 20.27 -7.53 -6.09
N MET A 268 20.85 -8.45 -5.30
CA MET A 268 20.07 -9.52 -4.67
C MET A 268 19.03 -8.98 -3.69
N GLU A 269 19.38 -7.94 -2.91
CA GLU A 269 18.43 -7.27 -2.01
C GLU A 269 17.29 -6.62 -2.82
N ILE A 270 17.60 -5.99 -3.97
CA ILE A 270 16.59 -5.46 -4.89
C ILE A 270 15.68 -6.58 -5.41
N GLN A 271 16.22 -7.73 -5.82
CA GLN A 271 15.39 -8.87 -6.25
C GLN A 271 14.47 -9.37 -5.13
N SER A 272 14.97 -9.42 -3.88
CA SER A 272 14.14 -9.78 -2.73
C SER A 272 12.99 -8.81 -2.54
N ILE A 273 13.27 -7.50 -2.58
CA ILE A 273 12.24 -6.46 -2.46
C ILE A 273 11.21 -6.57 -3.59
N ILE A 274 11.66 -6.84 -4.83
CA ILE A 274 10.74 -7.06 -5.96
C ILE A 274 9.84 -8.28 -5.72
N GLY A 275 10.36 -9.36 -5.14
CA GLY A 275 9.57 -10.53 -4.76
C GLY A 275 8.54 -10.25 -3.65
N ASP A 276 8.89 -9.42 -2.67
CA ASP A 276 7.95 -8.97 -1.63
C ASP A 276 6.84 -8.09 -2.21
N ILE A 277 7.18 -7.22 -3.16
CA ILE A 277 6.21 -6.39 -3.90
C ILE A 277 5.30 -7.27 -4.75
N ASP A 278 5.82 -8.32 -5.41
CA ASP A 278 5.02 -9.28 -6.17
C ASP A 278 4.02 -10.03 -5.30
N THR A 279 4.47 -10.51 -4.14
CA THR A 279 3.58 -11.16 -3.16
C THR A 279 2.49 -10.19 -2.70
N SER A 280 2.86 -8.94 -2.40
CA SER A 280 1.91 -7.90 -1.97
C SER A 280 0.91 -7.54 -3.08
N SER A 281 1.36 -7.47 -4.34
CA SER A 281 0.52 -7.20 -5.51
C SER A 281 -0.51 -8.31 -5.71
N ASN A 282 -0.11 -9.57 -5.58
CA ASN A 282 -1.01 -10.72 -5.65
C ASN A 282 -2.09 -10.70 -4.54
N ILE A 283 -1.70 -10.36 -3.31
CA ILE A 283 -2.65 -10.20 -2.20
C ILE A 283 -3.62 -9.05 -2.50
N PHE A 284 -3.12 -7.92 -2.98
CA PHE A 284 -3.92 -6.74 -3.29
C PHE A 284 -4.91 -7.02 -4.44
N SER A 285 -4.49 -7.73 -5.49
CA SER A 285 -5.38 -8.23 -6.56
C SER A 285 -6.53 -9.08 -6.02
N LYS A 286 -6.25 -9.97 -5.05
CA LYS A 286 -7.29 -10.76 -4.38
C LYS A 286 -8.27 -9.90 -3.57
N VAL A 287 -7.77 -8.88 -2.88
CA VAL A 287 -8.62 -7.92 -2.13
C VAL A 287 -9.53 -7.15 -3.10
N ILE A 288 -9.00 -6.76 -4.26
CA ILE A 288 -9.79 -6.07 -5.30
C ILE A 288 -10.95 -6.95 -5.77
N LEU A 289 -10.69 -8.22 -6.04
CA LEU A 289 -11.72 -9.19 -6.42
C LEU A 289 -12.77 -9.39 -5.31
N ASP A 290 -12.36 -9.45 -4.04
CA ASP A 290 -13.31 -9.57 -2.92
C ASP A 290 -14.22 -8.34 -2.82
N ILE A 291 -13.66 -7.13 -2.96
CA ILE A 291 -14.44 -5.90 -2.95
C ILE A 291 -15.40 -5.85 -4.15
N LYS A 292 -14.94 -6.25 -5.35
CA LYS A 292 -15.79 -6.32 -6.54
C LYS A 292 -16.98 -7.25 -6.34
N ASN A 293 -16.75 -8.45 -5.80
CA ASN A 293 -17.84 -9.37 -5.49
C ASN A 293 -18.83 -8.79 -4.47
N ARG A 294 -18.34 -8.05 -3.46
CA ARG A 294 -19.21 -7.37 -2.49
C ARG A 294 -20.02 -6.23 -3.12
N ILE A 295 -19.44 -5.51 -4.08
CA ILE A 295 -20.15 -4.49 -4.86
C ILE A 295 -21.25 -5.15 -5.67
N ASP A 296 -20.95 -6.26 -6.37
CA ASP A 296 -21.94 -7.03 -7.13
C ASP A 296 -23.06 -7.54 -6.21
N GLU A 297 -22.73 -8.00 -4.99
CA GLU A 297 -23.72 -8.39 -3.99
C GLU A 297 -24.64 -7.21 -3.60
N VAL A 298 -24.08 -6.01 -3.34
CA VAL A 298 -24.86 -4.82 -3.00
C VAL A 298 -25.68 -4.30 -4.18
N GLN A 299 -25.17 -4.38 -5.42
CA GLN A 299 -25.94 -4.06 -6.63
C GLN A 299 -27.04 -5.09 -6.91
N SER A 300 -26.83 -6.35 -6.50
CA SER A 300 -27.83 -7.41 -6.61
C SER A 300 -28.90 -7.33 -5.52
N VAL A 301 -28.69 -6.54 -4.46
CA VAL A 301 -29.79 -6.11 -3.57
C VAL A 301 -30.72 -5.29 -4.46
N PRO A 302 -31.93 -5.78 -4.77
CA PRO A 302 -32.62 -5.31 -5.95
C PRO A 302 -32.97 -3.82 -5.84
N GLU A 303 -33.32 -3.22 -6.98
CA GLU A 303 -34.14 -1.99 -7.08
C GLU A 303 -35.36 -1.99 -6.12
N ASP A 304 -35.70 -3.15 -5.54
CA ASP A 304 -36.60 -3.37 -4.40
C ASP A 304 -36.48 -2.35 -3.28
N GLY A 305 -35.33 -1.75 -2.97
CA GLY A 305 -35.29 -0.68 -1.96
C GLY A 305 -36.19 0.53 -2.33
N THR A 306 -36.25 0.86 -3.62
CA THR A 306 -37.13 1.92 -4.16
C THR A 306 -38.55 1.42 -4.40
N VAL A 307 -38.71 0.17 -4.86
CA VAL A 307 -40.03 -0.45 -5.10
C VAL A 307 -40.78 -0.68 -3.78
N ASP A 308 -40.09 -1.14 -2.73
CA ASP A 308 -40.62 -1.34 -1.38
C ASP A 308 -40.98 0.01 -0.73
N SER A 309 -40.20 1.07 -0.97
CA SER A 309 -40.55 2.42 -0.55
C SER A 309 -41.85 2.92 -1.20
N GLY A 310 -41.99 2.71 -2.52
CA GLY A 310 -43.20 3.08 -3.26
C GLY A 310 -44.43 2.26 -2.84
N GLU A 311 -44.27 0.97 -2.58
CA GLU A 311 -45.35 0.11 -2.07
C GLU A 311 -45.73 0.46 -0.63
N MET A 312 -44.75 0.76 0.22
CA MET A 312 -44.96 1.16 1.61
C MET A 312 -45.73 2.49 1.69
N LEU A 313 -45.41 3.48 0.85
CA LEU A 313 -46.19 4.72 0.75
C LEU A 313 -47.64 4.46 0.30
N LYS A 314 -47.87 3.53 -0.65
CA LYS A 314 -49.24 3.13 -1.03
C LYS A 314 -49.99 2.50 0.15
N ARG A 315 -49.33 1.65 0.94
CA ARG A 315 -49.91 1.05 2.16
C ARG A 315 -50.24 2.10 3.22
N VAL A 316 -49.37 3.09 3.41
CA VAL A 316 -49.64 4.22 4.31
C VAL A 316 -50.90 4.98 3.90
N GLU A 317 -51.04 5.31 2.61
CA GLU A 317 -52.25 5.98 2.10
C GLU A 317 -53.50 5.12 2.24
N GLN A 318 -53.39 3.82 2.01
CA GLN A 318 -54.50 2.89 2.23
C GLN A 318 -54.91 2.81 3.72
N THR A 319 -53.95 2.75 4.64
CA THR A 319 -54.23 2.74 6.08
C THR A 319 -54.86 4.06 6.54
N LYS A 320 -54.38 5.21 6.05
CA LYS A 320 -55.02 6.51 6.29
C LYS A 320 -56.48 6.53 5.82
N LYS A 321 -56.77 5.95 4.66
CA LYS A 321 -58.15 5.82 4.17
C LYS A 321 -59.00 4.97 5.10
N THR A 322 -58.51 3.81 5.54
CA THR A 322 -59.24 2.94 6.47
C THR A 322 -59.45 3.58 7.84
N SER A 323 -58.52 4.43 8.31
CA SER A 323 -58.70 5.21 9.55
C SER A 323 -59.82 6.25 9.42
N LYS A 324 -59.94 6.92 8.26
CA LYS A 324 -61.09 7.82 8.00
C LYS A 324 -62.43 7.07 7.97
N GLU A 325 -62.46 5.87 7.40
CA GLU A 325 -63.66 5.01 7.42
C GLU A 325 -64.00 4.56 8.86
N LEU A 326 -62.99 4.31 9.71
CA LEU A 326 -63.17 4.06 11.15
C LEU A 326 -63.82 5.24 11.87
N ASP A 327 -63.40 6.47 11.59
CA ASP A 327 -63.98 7.68 12.20
C ASP A 327 -65.47 7.85 11.85
N GLU A 328 -65.87 7.47 10.64
CA GLU A 328 -67.28 7.46 10.22
C GLU A 328 -68.10 6.45 11.04
N ILE A 329 -67.57 5.23 11.21
CA ILE A 329 -68.21 4.17 12.02
C ILE A 329 -68.29 4.60 13.49
N VAL A 330 -67.26 5.25 14.04
CA VAL A 330 -67.29 5.84 15.38
C VAL A 330 -68.43 6.84 15.51
N GLY A 331 -68.62 7.72 14.51
CA GLY A 331 -69.71 8.68 14.48
C GLY A 331 -71.07 8.00 14.56
N GLN A 332 -71.30 7.01 13.69
CA GLN A 332 -72.55 6.22 13.68
C GLN A 332 -72.77 5.48 15.01
N ASN A 333 -71.73 4.93 15.62
CA ASN A 333 -71.83 4.24 16.91
C ASN A 333 -72.20 5.20 18.05
N LYS A 334 -71.66 6.43 18.06
CA LYS A 334 -72.05 7.48 19.01
C LYS A 334 -73.51 7.87 18.83
N GLU A 335 -73.98 8.04 17.58
CA GLU A 335 -75.39 8.33 17.29
C GLU A 335 -76.32 7.20 17.73
N ASN A 336 -75.94 5.94 17.47
CA ASN A 336 -76.67 4.77 17.90
C ASN A 336 -76.75 4.66 19.43
N ALA A 337 -75.64 4.91 20.13
CA ALA A 337 -75.61 4.93 21.59
C ALA A 337 -76.58 6.00 22.14
N LEU A 338 -76.56 7.22 21.59
CA LEU A 338 -77.48 8.31 21.96
C LEU A 338 -78.94 7.96 21.66
N ALA A 339 -79.22 7.31 20.53
CA ALA A 339 -80.57 6.86 20.19
C ALA A 339 -81.09 5.82 21.18
N ILE A 340 -80.26 4.84 21.56
CA ILE A 340 -80.60 3.83 22.56
C ILE A 340 -80.82 4.50 23.93
N GLN A 341 -79.95 5.44 24.32
CA GLN A 341 -80.08 6.17 25.58
C GLN A 341 -81.41 6.94 25.65
N LYS A 342 -81.80 7.65 24.57
CA LYS A 342 -83.10 8.32 24.48
C LYS A 342 -84.28 7.35 24.60
N ILE A 343 -84.15 6.12 24.11
CA ILE A 343 -85.17 5.08 24.29
C ILE A 343 -85.22 4.68 25.77
N VAL A 344 -84.08 4.40 26.40
CA VAL A 344 -83.99 4.05 27.83
C VAL A 344 -84.62 5.13 28.72
N GLU A 345 -84.32 6.40 28.49
CA GLU A 345 -84.85 7.55 29.25
C GLU A 345 -86.39 7.62 29.24
N ARG A 346 -87.03 7.28 28.11
CA ARG A 346 -88.50 7.22 28.00
C ARG A 346 -89.15 6.16 28.89
N PHE A 347 -88.42 5.08 29.21
CA PHE A 347 -88.92 3.97 30.02
C PHE A 347 -88.56 4.07 31.52
N THR A 348 -87.48 4.76 31.85
CA THR A 348 -87.02 4.95 33.24
C THR A 348 -87.65 6.16 33.91
N GLY A 349 -88.18 7.12 33.14
CA GLY A 349 -88.87 8.30 33.68
C GLY A 349 -87.97 9.34 34.35
N TYR A 350 -86.64 9.21 34.18
CA TYR A 350 -85.67 10.21 34.62
C TYR A 350 -85.43 11.22 33.51
N ARG A 351 -85.71 12.50 33.78
CA ARG A 351 -85.30 13.62 32.92
C ARG A 351 -83.80 13.86 33.08
N GLU A 352 -83.16 14.32 32.00
CA GLU A 352 -81.81 14.93 31.97
C GLU A 352 -81.56 15.75 33.25
N GLY A 353 -80.80 15.18 34.21
CA GLY A 353 -80.52 15.87 35.48
C GLY A 353 -80.09 14.96 36.64
N GLU A 354 -80.55 13.72 36.72
CA GLU A 354 -80.25 12.83 37.88
C GLU A 354 -79.33 11.62 37.55
N LEU A 355 -78.83 11.52 36.32
CA LEU A 355 -77.81 10.52 35.93
C LEU A 355 -76.35 10.97 36.21
N THR A 356 -76.16 12.08 36.92
CA THR A 356 -74.86 12.35 37.55
C THR A 356 -74.84 11.64 38.90
N PHE A 357 -74.24 10.45 38.96
CA PHE A 357 -73.48 9.87 40.09
C PHE A 357 -73.48 8.34 40.04
N HIS A 358 -72.70 7.76 39.11
CA HIS A 358 -71.92 6.56 39.44
C HIS A 358 -70.57 6.42 38.70
N ASN A 359 -70.12 7.46 37.98
CA ASN A 359 -68.71 7.55 37.57
C ASN A 359 -67.88 8.20 38.68
N GLN A 360 -67.53 7.41 39.70
CA GLN A 360 -66.26 7.52 40.44
C GLN A 360 -66.18 6.38 41.47
N LYS A 361 -65.69 5.22 41.01
CA LYS A 361 -64.83 4.26 41.73
C LYS A 361 -64.66 3.01 40.86
N VAL A 362 -63.64 3.00 40.01
CA VAL A 362 -62.39 2.20 40.16
C VAL A 362 -61.32 2.93 39.37
#